data_AF-A0A2G5B9J9-F1
#
_entry.id   AF-A0A2G5B9J9-F1
#
_cell.length_a   1.000
_cell.length_b   1.000
_cell.length_c   1.000
_cell.angle_alpha   90.00
_cell.angle_beta   90.00
_cell.angle_gamma   90.00
#
_symmetry.space_group_name_H-M   'P 1'
#
loop_
_entity.id
_entity.type
_entity.pdbx_description
1 polymer ?
#
loop_
_entity_poly.entity_id
_entity_poly.type
_entity_poly.pdbx_seq_one_letter_code
_entity_poly.pdbx_strand_id
1 'polypeptide(L)'
;MPSYTVLQPLLLDFRPMAELSAISGAPRVPSPVCTASYANTEEASDDYRPSKAAINSNFAHPPWYGELTDVDSSKEESSQTPFLATIISAKRMTTASALKRTLLLELELPDTVAAHMQGNWYAGDAFNIFAPNDECLVAALIKRLGVDARDADRPILLQKKDPEIGLPAHLQRFTSTSATLRNILTWTVDICSVPRKQFIRVLSDHCTEATDRDRLLYLCSRQGAKLFEELRRQSPTVLDILHAFPSCTLPYTRLIELLSPLVPRSYSICNAPCDKANIWRIAFNVVEYELEVVDPFASVEDDNHTTANSTKVDGTSTSPIRINRKGICTPWLEKLSHTAEKQQILVVKRPNLNGFYLPPSLPSHGLDPRPVIMVGPGTGVAPFIGFLEQRANEIEKTQVYSTHEHPLTWLFFGCRSSTDDYLFRDQIEHHLDNKALSRLSMCFSRDPAAREKMGASKYVQDSMLQHGNEIANLMLNQNALLYVCGDAKGMGKDVNEAMASILCRYLNEHPENIERIVEELPKSKVPVDSDAKQMSRIQALQLLMQWSSQKRYIRDLWA
;
A
#
# COMPACT_ATOMS: atom_id res chain seq x y z
N MET A 1 -12.21 -24.03 11.59
CA MET A 1 -12.33 -22.80 10.77
C MET A 1 -12.76 -21.68 11.70
N PRO A 2 -11.95 -20.64 11.95
CA PRO A 2 -12.47 -19.45 12.61
C PRO A 2 -13.59 -18.88 11.73
N SER A 3 -14.76 -18.60 12.32
CA SER A 3 -15.94 -18.08 11.64
C SER A 3 -15.67 -16.65 11.16
N TYR A 4 -15.04 -16.51 9.99
CA TYR A 4 -14.91 -15.22 9.34
C TYR A 4 -16.26 -14.85 8.73
N THR A 5 -16.89 -13.78 9.23
CA THR A 5 -18.08 -13.23 8.59
C THR A 5 -17.61 -12.44 7.36
N VAL A 6 -17.62 -13.12 6.21
CA VAL A 6 -17.32 -12.53 4.88
C VAL A 6 -18.21 -11.30 4.61
N LEU A 7 -19.41 -11.29 5.21
CA LEU A 7 -20.40 -10.23 5.10
C LEU A 7 -20.33 -9.28 6.29
N GLN A 8 -20.42 -7.98 6.02
CA GLN A 8 -20.60 -6.96 7.04
C GLN A 8 -21.90 -6.20 6.75
N PRO A 9 -22.77 -5.99 7.74
CA PRO A 9 -24.01 -5.24 7.52
C PRO A 9 -23.71 -3.80 7.10
N LEU A 10 -24.53 -3.26 6.20
CA LEU A 10 -24.46 -1.85 5.79
C LEU A 10 -25.57 -1.06 6.48
N LEU A 11 -25.18 -0.05 7.23
CA LEU A 11 -26.08 0.82 7.97
C LEU A 11 -26.31 2.09 7.15
N LEU A 12 -27.38 2.11 6.37
CA LEU A 12 -27.70 3.20 5.44
C LEU A 12 -29.10 3.74 5.75
N ASP A 13 -29.18 5.02 6.09
CA ASP A 13 -30.46 5.68 6.35
C ASP A 13 -31.06 6.27 5.06
N PHE A 14 -32.11 5.61 4.57
CA PHE A 14 -32.85 6.05 3.39
C PHE A 14 -34.07 6.93 3.71
N ARG A 15 -34.37 7.26 4.98
CA ARG A 15 -35.51 8.13 5.33
C ARG A 15 -35.51 9.47 4.57
N PRO A 16 -34.37 10.17 4.37
CA PRO A 16 -34.35 11.41 3.60
C PRO A 16 -34.78 11.26 2.13
N MET A 17 -34.79 10.04 1.59
CA MET A 17 -35.29 9.77 0.23
C MET A 17 -36.81 9.94 0.14
N ALA A 18 -37.56 9.69 1.22
CA ALA A 18 -39.03 9.75 1.22
C ALA A 18 -39.59 11.17 1.05
N GLU A 19 -38.78 12.19 1.35
CA GLU A 19 -39.15 13.60 1.22
C GLU A 19 -38.98 14.14 -0.22
N LEU A 20 -38.43 13.33 -1.13
CA LEU A 20 -38.15 13.74 -2.50
C LEU A 20 -39.33 13.43 -3.43
N SER A 21 -39.72 14.42 -4.23
CA SER A 21 -40.69 14.22 -5.31
C SER A 21 -40.14 13.37 -6.46
N ALA A 22 -38.82 13.44 -6.71
CA ALA A 22 -38.10 12.62 -7.67
C ALA A 22 -36.59 12.58 -7.38
N ILE A 23 -35.94 11.48 -7.77
CA ILE A 23 -34.48 11.32 -7.71
C ILE A 23 -33.85 11.94 -8.96
N SER A 24 -32.84 12.80 -8.77
CA SER A 24 -32.16 13.53 -9.84
C SER A 24 -30.64 13.56 -9.67
N GLY A 25 -29.91 13.66 -10.78
CA GLY A 25 -28.46 13.73 -10.77
C GLY A 25 -27.76 12.40 -10.54
N ALA A 26 -28.42 11.28 -10.86
CA ALA A 26 -27.75 9.98 -11.00
C ALA A 26 -26.83 9.97 -12.24
N PRO A 27 -25.67 9.29 -12.21
CA PRO A 27 -24.78 9.17 -13.36
C PRO A 27 -25.47 8.49 -14.56
N ARG A 28 -24.92 8.71 -15.76
CA ARG A 28 -25.31 7.91 -16.93
C ARG A 28 -24.87 6.46 -16.77
N VAL A 29 -25.69 5.55 -17.28
CA VAL A 29 -25.37 4.12 -17.30
C VAL A 29 -24.30 3.88 -18.36
N PRO A 30 -23.13 3.33 -17.99
CA PRO A 30 -22.19 2.86 -19.00
C PRO A 30 -22.83 1.73 -19.82
N SER A 31 -22.54 1.67 -21.11
CA SER A 31 -22.93 0.52 -21.94
C SER A 31 -22.15 -0.74 -21.52
N PRO A 32 -22.71 -1.95 -21.67
CA PRO A 32 -21.96 -3.19 -21.60
C PRO A 32 -20.94 -3.26 -22.74
N VAL A 33 -19.71 -3.70 -22.46
CA VAL A 33 -18.63 -3.81 -23.45
C VAL A 33 -18.16 -5.26 -23.67
N CYS A 34 -18.52 -6.17 -22.76
CA CYS A 34 -18.11 -7.56 -22.77
C CYS A 34 -19.29 -8.54 -22.81
N THR A 35 -19.13 -9.63 -23.55
CA THR A 35 -19.90 -10.88 -23.40
C THR A 35 -18.96 -12.02 -23.03
N ALA A 36 -19.50 -13.13 -22.54
CA ALA A 36 -18.73 -14.33 -22.25
C ALA A 36 -19.47 -15.56 -22.78
N SER A 37 -18.71 -16.49 -23.35
CA SER A 37 -19.18 -17.82 -23.72
C SER A 37 -18.29 -18.88 -23.06
N TYR A 38 -18.87 -20.03 -22.70
CA TYR A 38 -18.06 -21.17 -22.28
C TYR A 38 -17.29 -21.71 -23.48
N ALA A 39 -16.01 -22.01 -23.30
CA ALA A 39 -15.22 -22.63 -24.37
C ALA A 39 -15.76 -24.05 -24.63
N ASN A 40 -16.16 -24.34 -25.87
CA ASN A 40 -16.54 -25.69 -26.31
C ASN A 40 -15.26 -26.53 -26.41
N THR A 41 -15.18 -27.64 -25.66
CA THR A 41 -14.04 -28.56 -25.70
C THR A 41 -13.96 -29.41 -26.98
N GLU A 42 -15.02 -29.42 -27.81
CA GLU A 42 -15.16 -30.32 -28.97
C GLU A 42 -15.07 -29.63 -30.35
N GLU A 43 -15.12 -28.29 -30.42
CA GLU A 43 -15.12 -27.51 -31.69
C GLU A 43 -13.92 -26.55 -31.80
N ALA A 44 -12.82 -26.83 -31.11
CA ALA A 44 -11.58 -26.09 -31.29
C ALA A 44 -11.02 -26.36 -32.69
N SER A 45 -11.14 -25.39 -33.62
CA SER A 45 -10.35 -25.40 -34.86
C SER A 45 -8.85 -25.45 -34.53
N ASP A 46 -8.01 -25.96 -35.45
CA ASP A 46 -6.55 -26.08 -35.23
C ASP A 46 -5.87 -24.73 -34.87
N ASP A 47 -6.51 -23.59 -35.15
CA ASP A 47 -6.05 -22.24 -34.78
C ASP A 47 -6.38 -21.84 -33.32
N TYR A 48 -7.22 -22.60 -32.61
CA TYR A 48 -7.66 -22.32 -31.24
C TYR A 48 -7.52 -23.54 -30.35
N ARG A 49 -6.29 -23.94 -30.05
CA ARG A 49 -6.00 -24.86 -28.95
C ARG A 49 -5.63 -24.03 -27.72
N PRO A 50 -6.53 -23.80 -26.75
CA PRO A 50 -6.14 -23.17 -25.49
C PRO A 50 -4.98 -23.98 -24.91
N SER A 51 -3.86 -23.31 -24.57
CA SER A 51 -2.70 -24.03 -24.05
C SER A 51 -3.15 -24.82 -22.82
N LYS A 52 -2.80 -26.10 -22.73
CA LYS A 52 -3.12 -26.95 -21.57
C LYS A 52 -2.57 -26.34 -20.26
N ALA A 53 -1.65 -25.38 -20.35
CA ALA A 53 -1.05 -24.64 -19.23
C ALA A 53 -1.93 -23.51 -18.65
N ALA A 54 -3.03 -23.11 -19.31
CA ALA A 54 -3.78 -21.89 -18.95
C ALA A 54 -4.73 -22.02 -17.74
N ILE A 55 -5.07 -23.23 -17.29
CA ILE A 55 -5.97 -23.43 -16.15
C ILE A 55 -5.15 -23.91 -14.95
N ASN A 56 -4.70 -22.95 -14.14
CA ASN A 56 -4.17 -23.27 -12.82
C ASN A 56 -5.29 -23.82 -11.93
N SER A 57 -5.48 -25.15 -11.93
CA SER A 57 -6.52 -25.83 -11.15
C SER A 57 -6.35 -25.65 -9.65
N ASN A 58 -5.13 -25.31 -9.19
CA ASN A 58 -4.81 -25.11 -7.78
C ASN A 58 -4.92 -23.64 -7.37
N PHE A 59 -5.22 -22.73 -8.30
CA PHE A 59 -5.33 -21.28 -8.08
C PHE A 59 -4.12 -20.65 -7.38
N ALA A 60 -2.94 -21.31 -7.41
CA ALA A 60 -1.76 -20.92 -6.65
C ALA A 60 -1.07 -19.63 -7.18
N HIS A 61 -1.32 -19.30 -8.44
CA HIS A 61 -0.83 -18.11 -9.14
C HIS A 61 -1.83 -17.70 -10.23
N PRO A 62 -1.76 -16.45 -10.74
CA PRO A 62 -2.62 -16.03 -11.84
C PRO A 62 -2.52 -16.95 -13.07
N PRO A 63 -3.62 -17.16 -13.82
CA PRO A 63 -3.64 -18.07 -14.97
C PRO A 63 -2.69 -17.64 -16.09
N TRP A 64 -2.51 -16.33 -16.28
CA TRP A 64 -1.61 -15.76 -17.28
C TRP A 64 -0.11 -15.97 -16.98
N TYR A 65 0.26 -16.41 -15.77
CA TYR A 65 1.66 -16.67 -15.45
C TYR A 65 2.21 -17.87 -16.24
N GLY A 66 1.41 -18.93 -16.44
CA GLY A 66 1.82 -20.08 -17.23
C GLY A 66 2.12 -19.74 -18.70
N GLU A 67 1.45 -18.71 -19.23
CA GLU A 67 1.72 -18.22 -20.59
C GLU A 67 3.06 -17.50 -20.69
N LEU A 68 3.48 -16.79 -19.63
CA LEU A 68 4.80 -16.15 -19.60
C LEU A 68 5.92 -17.18 -19.60
N THR A 69 5.70 -18.35 -19.02
CA THR A 69 6.69 -19.45 -19.00
C THR A 69 6.71 -20.28 -20.29
N ASP A 70 5.63 -20.27 -21.08
CA ASP A 70 5.54 -20.98 -22.38
C ASP A 70 6.14 -20.17 -23.55
N VAL A 71 6.28 -18.84 -23.41
CA VAL A 71 6.89 -17.98 -24.44
C VAL A 71 8.41 -18.08 -24.38
N ASP A 72 8.94 -19.07 -25.10
CA ASP A 72 10.33 -19.19 -25.57
C ASP A 72 11.40 -19.02 -24.47
N SER A 73 11.92 -20.14 -23.96
CA SER A 73 13.05 -20.25 -23.02
C SER A 73 14.37 -19.65 -23.53
N SER A 74 14.34 -18.94 -24.66
CA SER A 74 15.43 -18.21 -25.30
C SER A 74 15.38 -16.70 -25.10
N LYS A 75 14.29 -16.14 -24.54
CA LYS A 75 14.24 -14.72 -24.12
C LYS A 75 14.82 -14.58 -22.72
N GLU A 76 15.91 -13.82 -22.61
CA GLU A 76 16.52 -13.44 -21.33
C GLU A 76 15.43 -12.98 -20.34
N GLU A 77 15.35 -13.64 -19.18
CA GLU A 77 14.47 -13.25 -18.09
C GLU A 77 14.86 -11.84 -17.62
N SER A 78 14.18 -10.81 -18.15
CA SER A 78 14.41 -9.44 -17.71
C SER A 78 14.05 -9.32 -16.24
N SER A 79 14.72 -8.42 -15.50
CA SER A 79 14.39 -8.12 -14.11
C SER A 79 12.94 -7.62 -13.89
N GLN A 80 12.20 -7.34 -14.97
CA GLN A 80 10.81 -6.89 -14.96
C GLN A 80 9.79 -8.02 -15.24
N THR A 81 10.26 -9.25 -15.46
CA THR A 81 9.38 -10.41 -15.63
C THR A 81 8.98 -10.96 -14.25
N PRO A 82 7.69 -11.26 -14.00
CA PRO A 82 7.28 -11.90 -12.76
C PRO A 82 7.91 -13.29 -12.57
N PHE A 83 8.22 -13.67 -11.34
CA PHE A 83 8.79 -14.97 -10.98
C PHE A 83 8.26 -15.46 -9.64
N LEU A 84 8.32 -16.77 -9.39
CA LEU A 84 7.91 -17.39 -8.13
C LEU A 84 9.06 -17.35 -7.12
N ALA A 85 8.87 -16.66 -6.00
CA ALA A 85 9.80 -16.67 -4.87
C ALA A 85 9.26 -17.56 -3.75
N THR A 86 10.13 -18.28 -3.06
CA THR A 86 9.74 -19.23 -2.00
C THR A 86 9.82 -18.55 -0.64
N ILE A 87 8.76 -18.60 0.15
CA ILE A 87 8.79 -18.16 1.55
C ILE A 87 9.57 -19.22 2.36
N ILE A 88 10.74 -18.82 2.87
CA ILE A 88 11.62 -19.72 3.64
C ILE A 88 11.58 -19.43 5.14
N SER A 89 11.18 -18.22 5.54
CA SER A 89 11.10 -17.82 6.94
C SER A 89 10.03 -16.74 7.13
N ALA A 90 9.37 -16.79 8.28
CA ALA A 90 8.41 -15.79 8.71
C ALA A 90 8.50 -15.59 10.23
N LYS A 91 8.87 -14.39 10.65
CA LYS A 91 9.06 -14.04 12.05
C LYS A 91 8.14 -12.89 12.44
N ARG A 92 7.37 -13.07 13.52
CA ARG A 92 6.68 -11.95 14.16
C ARG A 92 7.68 -11.05 14.87
N MET A 93 7.68 -9.77 14.51
CA MET A 93 8.61 -8.75 15.02
C MET A 93 8.04 -7.92 16.18
N THR A 94 6.75 -8.03 16.45
CA THR A 94 6.07 -7.31 17.53
C THR A 94 5.52 -8.26 18.60
N THR A 95 5.36 -7.77 19.82
CA THR A 95 4.75 -8.53 20.92
C THR A 95 3.27 -8.85 20.66
N ALA A 96 2.70 -9.75 21.45
CA ALA A 96 1.27 -10.08 21.41
C ALA A 96 0.37 -8.86 21.71
N SER A 97 0.83 -7.97 22.58
CA SER A 97 0.16 -6.73 23.01
C SER A 97 0.26 -5.58 22.02
N ALA A 98 1.13 -5.68 21.00
CA ALA A 98 1.30 -4.63 20.02
C ALA A 98 0.01 -4.39 19.21
N LEU A 99 -0.40 -3.13 19.11
CA LEU A 99 -1.61 -2.72 18.36
C LEU A 99 -1.55 -3.11 16.88
N LYS A 100 -0.36 -3.19 16.29
CA LYS A 100 -0.16 -3.69 14.93
C LYS A 100 0.77 -4.90 14.97
N ARG A 101 0.37 -5.98 14.30
CA ARG A 101 1.22 -7.15 14.10
C ARG A 101 2.18 -6.85 12.96
N THR A 102 3.48 -6.96 13.19
CA THR A 102 4.49 -6.84 12.13
C THR A 102 5.15 -8.18 11.90
N LEU A 103 5.27 -8.59 10.64
CA LEU A 103 6.00 -9.78 10.22
C LEU A 103 7.24 -9.38 9.42
N LEU A 104 8.31 -10.15 9.58
CA LEU A 104 9.49 -10.19 8.71
C LEU A 104 9.43 -11.50 7.92
N LEU A 105 9.37 -11.42 6.59
CA LEU A 105 9.47 -12.57 5.71
C LEU A 105 10.84 -12.61 5.03
N GLU A 106 11.35 -13.81 4.83
CA GLU A 106 12.50 -14.07 3.95
C GLU A 106 12.02 -14.88 2.74
N LEU A 107 12.37 -14.40 1.56
CA LEU A 107 12.00 -14.94 0.26
C LEU A 107 13.25 -15.42 -0.45
N GLU A 108 13.30 -16.70 -0.79
CA GLU A 108 14.34 -17.29 -1.64
C GLU A 108 13.95 -17.13 -3.11
N LEU A 109 14.84 -16.52 -3.88
CA LEU A 109 14.69 -16.31 -5.32
C LEU A 109 15.14 -17.58 -6.07
N PRO A 110 14.51 -17.93 -7.20
CA PRO A 110 15.03 -18.97 -8.09
C PRO A 110 16.45 -18.67 -8.54
N ASP A 111 17.29 -19.71 -8.71
CA ASP A 111 18.69 -19.55 -9.09
C ASP A 111 18.87 -18.82 -10.44
N THR A 112 17.97 -19.05 -11.41
CA THR A 112 17.98 -18.36 -12.71
C THR A 112 17.81 -16.85 -12.53
N VAL A 113 16.78 -16.46 -11.76
CA VAL A 113 16.50 -15.07 -11.45
C VAL A 113 17.64 -14.46 -10.65
N ALA A 114 18.16 -15.17 -9.66
CA ALA A 114 19.24 -14.67 -8.84
C ALA A 114 20.52 -14.38 -9.62
N ALA A 115 20.87 -15.23 -10.59
CA ALA A 115 21.99 -15.00 -11.50
C ALA A 115 21.80 -13.71 -12.31
N HIS A 116 20.60 -13.45 -12.82
CA HIS A 116 20.26 -12.21 -13.53
C HIS A 116 20.21 -10.98 -12.62
N MET A 117 19.88 -11.17 -11.34
CA MET A 117 19.78 -10.12 -10.33
C MET A 117 21.13 -9.77 -9.68
N GLN A 118 22.18 -10.56 -9.90
CA GLN A 118 23.49 -10.31 -9.31
C GLN A 118 24.03 -8.94 -9.76
N GLY A 119 24.28 -8.05 -8.80
CA GLY A 119 24.69 -6.66 -9.06
C GLY A 119 23.58 -5.74 -9.60
N ASN A 120 22.36 -6.27 -9.78
CA ASN A 120 21.24 -5.58 -10.41
C ASN A 120 20.11 -5.22 -9.42
N TRP A 121 20.32 -5.35 -8.11
CA TRP A 121 19.43 -4.81 -7.09
C TRP A 121 20.22 -4.27 -5.89
N TYR A 122 19.62 -3.32 -5.18
CA TYR A 122 20.25 -2.64 -4.05
C TYR A 122 19.33 -2.66 -2.84
N ALA A 123 19.91 -2.49 -1.64
CA ALA A 123 19.10 -2.19 -0.48
C ALA A 123 18.22 -0.95 -0.78
N GLY A 124 16.96 -0.99 -0.34
CA GLY A 124 15.97 0.04 -0.65
C GLY A 124 15.23 -0.12 -2.00
N ASP A 125 15.63 -1.06 -2.86
CA ASP A 125 14.78 -1.49 -3.96
C ASP A 125 13.46 -2.06 -3.44
N ALA A 126 12.44 -2.04 -4.30
CA ALA A 126 11.13 -2.60 -3.99
C ALA A 126 10.73 -3.65 -5.02
N PHE A 127 9.79 -4.50 -4.65
CA PHE A 127 9.14 -5.43 -5.56
C PHE A 127 7.63 -5.47 -5.28
N ASN A 128 6.90 -5.94 -6.27
CA ASN A 128 5.46 -6.08 -6.18
C ASN A 128 5.09 -7.55 -5.98
N ILE A 129 4.23 -7.82 -5.01
CA ILE A 129 3.64 -9.13 -4.76
C ILE A 129 2.25 -9.17 -5.38
N PHE A 130 1.97 -10.21 -6.17
CA PHE A 130 0.64 -10.50 -6.66
C PHE A 130 -0.09 -11.32 -5.60
N ALA A 131 -1.12 -10.74 -4.97
CA ALA A 131 -1.93 -11.41 -3.96
C ALA A 131 -3.35 -11.67 -4.49
N PRO A 132 -3.92 -12.85 -4.24
CA PRO A 132 -5.28 -13.17 -4.62
C PRO A 132 -6.30 -12.51 -3.67
N ASN A 133 -7.52 -12.35 -4.14
CA ASN A 133 -8.66 -12.14 -3.24
C ASN A 133 -8.88 -13.39 -2.35
N ASP A 134 -9.50 -13.17 -1.19
CA ASP A 134 -9.83 -14.25 -0.27
C ASP A 134 -10.78 -15.28 -0.92
N GLU A 135 -10.44 -16.56 -0.78
CA GLU A 135 -11.16 -17.67 -1.42
C GLU A 135 -12.62 -17.76 -0.94
N CYS A 136 -12.87 -17.53 0.36
CA CYS A 136 -14.22 -17.54 0.92
C CYS A 136 -15.05 -16.36 0.37
N LEU A 137 -14.44 -15.18 0.22
CA LEU A 137 -15.07 -14.02 -0.41
C LEU A 137 -15.43 -14.27 -1.88
N VAL A 138 -14.52 -14.87 -2.65
CA VAL A 138 -14.76 -15.23 -4.06
C VAL A 138 -15.89 -16.25 -4.16
N ALA A 139 -15.88 -17.31 -3.35
CA ALA A 139 -16.92 -18.33 -3.34
C ALA A 139 -18.30 -17.76 -2.97
N ALA A 140 -18.35 -16.89 -1.96
CA ALA A 140 -19.58 -16.21 -1.55
C ALA A 140 -20.12 -15.29 -2.66
N LEU A 141 -19.23 -14.58 -3.37
CA LEU A 141 -19.62 -13.73 -4.50
C LEU A 141 -20.14 -14.52 -5.69
N ILE A 142 -19.50 -15.63 -6.07
CA ILE A 142 -19.99 -16.54 -7.12
C ILE A 142 -21.41 -17.03 -6.78
N LYS A 143 -21.62 -17.46 -5.53
CA LYS A 143 -22.94 -17.88 -5.05
C LYS A 143 -23.95 -16.74 -5.11
N ARG A 144 -23.59 -15.51 -4.71
CA ARG A 144 -24.47 -14.33 -4.75
C ARG A 144 -24.85 -13.93 -6.18
N LEU A 145 -23.99 -14.21 -7.15
CA LEU A 145 -24.26 -13.97 -8.59
C LEU A 145 -25.16 -15.06 -9.21
N GLY A 146 -25.51 -16.12 -8.47
CA GLY A 146 -26.34 -17.21 -8.98
C GLY A 146 -25.61 -18.11 -9.99
N VAL A 147 -24.28 -18.13 -9.98
CA VAL A 147 -23.46 -18.99 -10.85
C VAL A 147 -23.14 -20.28 -10.11
N ASP A 148 -23.38 -21.44 -10.74
CA ASP A 148 -23.01 -22.73 -10.17
C ASP A 148 -21.48 -22.81 -9.97
N ALA A 149 -21.04 -23.46 -8.89
CA ALA A 149 -19.61 -23.56 -8.58
C ALA A 149 -18.83 -24.24 -9.72
N ARG A 150 -19.40 -25.27 -10.36
CA ARG A 150 -18.78 -25.96 -11.49
C ARG A 150 -18.69 -25.07 -12.72
N ASP A 151 -19.74 -24.30 -12.98
CA ASP A 151 -19.76 -23.36 -14.09
C ASP A 151 -18.75 -22.22 -13.90
N ALA A 152 -18.53 -21.76 -12.67
CA ALA A 152 -17.51 -20.77 -12.36
C ALA A 152 -16.07 -21.26 -12.62
N ASP A 153 -15.87 -22.57 -12.67
CA ASP A 153 -14.60 -23.26 -12.94
C ASP A 153 -14.48 -23.74 -14.40
N ARG A 154 -15.49 -23.50 -15.24
CA ARG A 154 -15.39 -23.75 -16.68
C ARG A 154 -14.64 -22.62 -17.37
N PRO A 155 -13.79 -22.92 -18.36
CA PRO A 155 -13.12 -21.89 -19.15
C PRO A 155 -14.15 -21.05 -19.91
N ILE A 156 -14.01 -19.73 -19.83
CA ILE A 156 -14.79 -18.76 -20.56
C ILE A 156 -13.89 -17.97 -21.52
N LEU A 157 -14.46 -17.58 -22.66
CA LEU A 157 -13.86 -16.66 -23.61
C LEU A 157 -14.58 -15.32 -23.51
N LEU A 158 -13.83 -14.23 -23.29
CA LEU A 158 -14.40 -12.89 -23.30
C LEU A 158 -14.43 -12.35 -24.73
N GLN A 159 -15.58 -11.82 -25.13
CA GLN A 159 -15.77 -11.22 -26.44
C GLN A 159 -16.14 -9.75 -26.28
N LYS A 160 -15.60 -8.91 -27.18
CA LYS A 160 -16.02 -7.51 -27.28
C LYS A 160 -17.44 -7.48 -27.83
N LYS A 161 -18.31 -6.70 -27.19
CA LYS A 161 -19.67 -6.46 -27.69
C LYS A 161 -19.68 -5.55 -28.91
N ASP A 162 -18.73 -4.61 -28.95
CA ASP A 162 -18.50 -3.69 -30.06
C ASP A 162 -17.03 -3.80 -30.48
N PRO A 163 -16.71 -4.15 -31.74
CA PRO A 163 -15.33 -4.26 -32.22
C PRO A 163 -14.49 -2.99 -32.03
N GLU A 164 -15.11 -1.81 -32.06
CA GLU A 164 -14.44 -0.51 -31.92
C GLU A 164 -14.16 -0.16 -30.44
N ILE A 165 -14.92 -0.75 -29.50
CA ILE A 165 -14.77 -0.50 -28.07
C ILE A 165 -13.94 -1.62 -27.44
N GLY A 166 -12.75 -1.25 -26.96
CA GLY A 166 -11.88 -2.19 -26.25
C GLY A 166 -12.45 -2.64 -24.90
N LEU A 167 -12.13 -3.87 -24.49
CA LEU A 167 -12.31 -4.29 -23.10
C LEU A 167 -11.38 -3.49 -22.17
N PRO A 168 -11.70 -3.40 -20.87
CA PRO A 168 -10.75 -2.92 -19.87
C PRO A 168 -9.40 -3.65 -20.02
N ALA A 169 -8.29 -2.92 -19.93
CA ALA A 169 -6.94 -3.46 -20.22
C ALA A 169 -6.60 -4.74 -19.45
N HIS A 170 -7.10 -4.87 -18.22
CA HIS A 170 -6.88 -6.05 -17.39
C HIS A 170 -7.69 -7.28 -17.83
N LEU A 171 -8.76 -7.09 -18.62
CA LEU A 171 -9.57 -8.17 -19.21
C LEU A 171 -9.21 -8.49 -20.66
N GLN A 172 -8.54 -7.57 -21.37
CA GLN A 172 -8.18 -7.76 -22.80
C GLN A 172 -7.44 -9.07 -23.06
N ARG A 173 -6.60 -9.53 -22.14
CA ARG A 173 -5.88 -10.81 -22.27
C ARG A 173 -6.82 -12.02 -22.44
N PHE A 174 -8.02 -11.97 -21.87
CA PHE A 174 -8.98 -13.07 -21.91
C PHE A 174 -9.83 -13.10 -23.20
N THR A 175 -9.50 -12.26 -24.19
CA THR A 175 -10.06 -12.40 -25.55
C THR A 175 -9.34 -13.45 -26.39
N SER A 176 -8.10 -13.77 -26.01
CA SER A 176 -7.26 -14.74 -26.73
C SER A 176 -6.92 -15.96 -25.86
N THR A 177 -7.05 -15.82 -24.54
CA THR A 177 -6.79 -16.88 -23.55
C THR A 177 -8.05 -17.21 -22.78
N SER A 178 -8.35 -18.50 -22.62
CA SER A 178 -9.45 -18.93 -21.76
C SER A 178 -9.07 -18.81 -20.27
N ALA A 179 -9.90 -18.15 -19.47
CA ALA A 179 -9.81 -18.14 -18.01
C ALA A 179 -11.15 -18.56 -17.40
N THR A 180 -11.18 -18.95 -16.13
CA THR A 180 -12.44 -19.26 -15.43
C THR A 180 -12.96 -18.01 -14.71
N LEU A 181 -14.27 -17.93 -14.43
CA LEU A 181 -14.82 -16.82 -13.62
C LEU A 181 -14.12 -16.75 -12.26
N ARG A 182 -13.89 -17.90 -11.62
CA ARG A 182 -13.17 -17.96 -10.34
C ARG A 182 -11.76 -17.39 -10.46
N ASN A 183 -11.03 -17.69 -11.53
CA ASN A 183 -9.70 -17.14 -11.78
C ASN A 183 -9.72 -15.61 -11.93
N ILE A 184 -10.68 -15.07 -12.68
CA ILE A 184 -10.82 -13.62 -12.87
C ILE A 184 -11.09 -12.94 -11.52
N LEU A 185 -12.05 -13.45 -10.75
CA LEU A 185 -12.40 -12.92 -9.42
C LEU A 185 -11.29 -13.10 -8.39
N THR A 186 -10.44 -14.12 -8.52
CA THR A 186 -9.35 -14.37 -7.57
C THR A 186 -8.14 -13.48 -7.85
N TRP A 187 -7.75 -13.32 -9.12
CA TRP A 187 -6.43 -12.77 -9.48
C TRP A 187 -6.45 -11.49 -10.30
N THR A 188 -7.60 -11.09 -10.86
CA THR A 188 -7.64 -10.05 -11.90
C THR A 188 -8.38 -8.79 -11.48
N VAL A 189 -9.49 -8.92 -10.74
CA VAL A 189 -10.35 -7.78 -10.39
C VAL A 189 -10.41 -7.54 -8.88
N ASP A 190 -10.52 -6.29 -8.49
CA ASP A 190 -10.67 -5.88 -7.09
C ASP A 190 -12.13 -5.96 -6.65
N ILE A 191 -12.42 -6.87 -5.72
CA ILE A 191 -13.76 -7.07 -5.14
C ILE A 191 -13.90 -6.49 -3.71
N CYS A 192 -12.83 -5.90 -3.18
CA CYS A 192 -12.74 -5.41 -1.81
C CYS A 192 -12.85 -3.88 -1.71
N SER A 193 -12.44 -3.15 -2.75
CA SER A 193 -12.54 -1.69 -2.78
C SER A 193 -13.98 -1.20 -2.91
N VAL A 194 -14.26 -0.06 -2.26
CA VAL A 194 -15.59 0.58 -2.31
C VAL A 194 -15.97 0.93 -3.74
N PRO A 195 -17.07 0.36 -4.28
CA PRO A 195 -17.47 0.63 -5.66
C PRO A 195 -17.82 2.11 -5.91
N ARG A 196 -17.48 2.59 -7.11
CA ARG A 196 -17.77 3.97 -7.53
C ARG A 196 -19.28 4.17 -7.75
N LYS A 197 -19.76 5.42 -7.70
CA LYS A 197 -21.17 5.76 -8.00
C LYS A 197 -21.68 5.18 -9.32
N GLN A 198 -20.82 5.09 -10.34
CA GLN A 198 -21.17 4.50 -11.64
C GLN A 198 -21.48 2.99 -11.56
N PHE A 199 -20.78 2.25 -10.69
CA PHE A 199 -21.09 0.84 -10.41
C PHE A 199 -22.47 0.71 -9.77
N ILE A 200 -22.74 1.50 -8.73
CA ILE A 200 -24.03 1.54 -8.03
C ILE A 200 -25.17 1.90 -8.99
N ARG A 201 -24.93 2.84 -9.91
CA ARG A 201 -25.89 3.18 -10.96
C ARG A 201 -26.25 1.96 -11.81
N VAL A 202 -25.28 1.15 -12.23
CA VAL A 202 -25.58 -0.05 -13.02
C VAL A 202 -26.43 -1.03 -12.21
N LEU A 203 -26.12 -1.24 -10.91
CA LEU A 203 -26.89 -2.16 -10.06
C LEU A 203 -28.39 -1.85 -10.06
N SER A 204 -28.77 -0.57 -10.09
CA SER A 204 -30.17 -0.17 -10.08
C SER A 204 -30.97 -0.69 -11.28
N ASP A 205 -30.37 -0.80 -12.48
CA ASP A 205 -31.07 -1.35 -13.66
C ASP A 205 -31.26 -2.88 -13.58
N HIS A 206 -30.57 -3.53 -12.64
CA HIS A 206 -30.63 -4.96 -12.41
C HIS A 206 -31.43 -5.34 -11.15
N CYS A 207 -32.20 -4.42 -10.58
CA CYS A 207 -33.07 -4.68 -9.43
C CYS A 207 -34.49 -5.01 -9.88
N THR A 208 -35.06 -6.09 -9.34
CA THR A 208 -36.46 -6.46 -9.60
C THR A 208 -37.44 -5.66 -8.73
N GLU A 209 -37.03 -5.27 -7.52
CA GLU A 209 -37.84 -4.49 -6.60
C GLU A 209 -37.61 -2.98 -6.78
N ALA A 210 -38.71 -2.21 -6.86
CA ALA A 210 -38.64 -0.76 -7.00
C ALA A 210 -37.94 -0.10 -5.80
N THR A 211 -38.10 -0.65 -4.60
CA THR A 211 -37.47 -0.14 -3.36
C THR A 211 -35.94 -0.17 -3.43
N ASP A 212 -35.34 -1.29 -3.82
CA ASP A 212 -33.88 -1.42 -3.98
C ASP A 212 -33.38 -0.55 -5.14
N ARG A 213 -34.09 -0.56 -6.28
CA ARG A 213 -33.76 0.27 -7.43
C ARG A 213 -33.68 1.75 -7.04
N ASP A 214 -34.71 2.26 -6.38
CA ASP A 214 -34.84 3.67 -6.05
C ASP A 214 -33.81 4.06 -4.96
N ARG A 215 -33.54 3.18 -3.99
CA ARG A 215 -32.45 3.36 -3.01
C ARG A 215 -31.07 3.44 -3.67
N LEU A 216 -30.76 2.56 -4.63
CA LEU A 216 -29.50 2.59 -5.38
C LEU A 216 -29.38 3.85 -6.25
N LEU A 217 -30.48 4.27 -6.90
CA LEU A 217 -30.53 5.52 -7.66
C LEU A 217 -30.27 6.72 -6.75
N TYR A 218 -30.90 6.78 -5.57
CA TYR A 218 -30.66 7.83 -4.60
C TYR A 218 -29.19 7.82 -4.14
N LEU A 219 -28.65 6.67 -3.76
CA LEU A 219 -27.28 6.50 -3.27
C LEU A 219 -26.21 6.98 -4.27
N CYS A 220 -26.41 6.73 -5.57
CA CYS A 220 -25.47 7.20 -6.59
C CYS A 220 -25.74 8.63 -7.08
N SER A 221 -26.86 9.26 -6.70
CA SER A 221 -27.25 10.59 -7.16
C SER A 221 -26.44 11.74 -6.52
N ARG A 222 -26.74 12.97 -6.96
CA ARG A 222 -26.27 14.21 -6.30
C ARG A 222 -26.98 14.41 -4.95
N GLN A 223 -28.26 14.05 -4.84
CA GLN A 223 -29.04 14.21 -3.60
C GLN A 223 -28.58 13.25 -2.50
N GLY A 224 -28.21 12.01 -2.85
CA GLY A 224 -27.67 11.02 -1.91
C GLY A 224 -26.17 11.13 -1.63
N ALA A 225 -25.54 12.29 -1.94
CA ALA A 225 -24.09 12.44 -1.75
C ALA A 225 -23.64 12.20 -0.30
N LYS A 226 -24.41 12.67 0.69
CA LYS A 226 -24.13 12.42 2.12
C LYS A 226 -24.18 10.94 2.47
N LEU A 227 -25.24 10.24 2.08
CA LEU A 227 -25.39 8.80 2.30
C LEU A 227 -24.29 7.99 1.59
N PHE A 228 -23.84 8.44 0.42
CA PHE A 228 -22.69 7.83 -0.24
C PHE A 228 -21.38 8.03 0.55
N GLU A 229 -21.17 9.16 1.23
CA GLU A 229 -20.02 9.32 2.15
C GLU A 229 -20.10 8.34 3.34
N GLU A 230 -21.29 8.14 3.89
CA GLU A 230 -21.53 7.17 4.97
C GLU A 230 -21.24 5.74 4.52
N LEU A 231 -21.70 5.37 3.31
CA LEU A 231 -21.33 4.10 2.67
C LEU A 231 -19.80 3.98 2.56
N ARG A 232 -19.11 5.03 2.06
CA ARG A 232 -17.65 5.01 1.92
C ARG A 232 -16.93 4.80 3.24
N ARG A 233 -17.42 5.40 4.33
CA ARG A 233 -16.85 5.24 5.69
C ARG A 233 -16.93 3.80 6.19
N GLN A 234 -17.94 3.04 5.80
CA GLN A 234 -18.11 1.63 6.16
C GLN A 234 -17.21 0.67 5.34
N SER A 235 -16.51 1.18 4.32
CA SER A 235 -15.62 0.44 3.43
C SER A 235 -16.20 -0.89 2.90
N PRO A 236 -17.40 -0.89 2.28
CA PRO A 236 -18.04 -2.11 1.79
C PRO A 236 -17.27 -2.77 0.65
N THR A 237 -17.25 -4.10 0.68
CA THR A 237 -16.90 -4.92 -0.47
C THR A 237 -18.02 -4.92 -1.51
N VAL A 238 -17.74 -5.41 -2.71
CA VAL A 238 -18.77 -5.67 -3.73
C VAL A 238 -19.86 -6.60 -3.18
N LEU A 239 -19.47 -7.63 -2.41
CA LEU A 239 -20.38 -8.59 -1.84
C LEU A 239 -21.32 -7.94 -0.82
N ASP A 240 -20.82 -7.07 0.05
CA ASP A 240 -21.63 -6.36 1.04
C ASP A 240 -22.76 -5.56 0.36
N ILE A 241 -22.46 -4.86 -0.73
CA ILE A 241 -23.46 -4.10 -1.48
C ILE A 241 -24.50 -5.04 -2.11
N LEU A 242 -24.08 -6.11 -2.79
CA LEU A 242 -25.03 -7.05 -3.39
C LEU A 242 -25.92 -7.72 -2.35
N HIS A 243 -25.42 -7.96 -1.13
CA HIS A 243 -26.24 -8.48 -0.03
C HIS A 243 -27.20 -7.44 0.55
N ALA A 244 -26.81 -6.17 0.62
CA ALA A 244 -27.68 -5.09 1.08
C ALA A 244 -28.85 -4.80 0.12
N PHE A 245 -28.72 -5.16 -1.16
CA PHE A 245 -29.75 -5.00 -2.19
C PHE A 245 -30.09 -6.37 -2.82
N PRO A 246 -30.88 -7.21 -2.13
CA PRO A 246 -31.08 -8.61 -2.51
C PRO A 246 -31.84 -8.79 -3.83
N SER A 247 -32.66 -7.82 -4.25
CA SER A 247 -33.37 -7.90 -5.54
C SER A 247 -32.46 -7.65 -6.76
N CYS A 248 -31.21 -7.22 -6.53
CA CYS A 248 -30.24 -7.00 -7.60
C CYS A 248 -29.71 -8.33 -8.15
N THR A 249 -29.98 -8.62 -9.43
CA THR A 249 -29.49 -9.79 -10.16
C THR A 249 -28.52 -9.36 -11.27
N LEU A 250 -27.32 -8.94 -10.87
CA LEU A 250 -26.28 -8.50 -11.80
C LEU A 250 -25.60 -9.70 -12.49
N PRO A 251 -25.55 -9.77 -13.83
CA PRO A 251 -24.78 -10.78 -14.54
C PRO A 251 -23.29 -10.68 -14.23
N TYR A 252 -22.59 -11.82 -14.10
CA TYR A 252 -21.15 -11.83 -13.78
C TYR A 252 -20.31 -11.11 -14.84
N THR A 253 -20.71 -11.16 -16.12
CA THR A 253 -20.04 -10.43 -17.21
C THR A 253 -20.12 -8.94 -17.00
N ARG A 254 -21.27 -8.45 -16.55
CA ARG A 254 -21.47 -7.04 -16.22
C ARG A 254 -20.70 -6.64 -14.97
N LEU A 255 -20.56 -7.55 -14.01
CA LEU A 255 -19.74 -7.31 -12.82
C LEU A 255 -18.27 -7.11 -13.19
N ILE A 256 -17.63 -8.09 -13.84
CA ILE A 256 -16.18 -8.09 -14.05
C ILE A 256 -15.69 -6.90 -14.88
N GLU A 257 -16.49 -6.42 -15.85
CA GLU A 257 -16.11 -5.27 -16.69
C GLU A 257 -16.22 -3.91 -15.96
N LEU A 258 -16.94 -3.85 -14.84
CA LEU A 258 -17.09 -2.64 -14.04
C LEU A 258 -16.05 -2.52 -12.92
N LEU A 259 -15.37 -3.62 -12.58
CA LEU A 259 -14.41 -3.65 -11.49
C LEU A 259 -13.05 -3.08 -11.90
N SER A 260 -12.33 -2.55 -10.92
CA SER A 260 -10.95 -2.11 -11.11
C SER A 260 -10.02 -3.32 -11.13
N PRO A 261 -8.84 -3.24 -11.77
CA PRO A 261 -7.86 -4.31 -11.70
C PRO A 261 -7.38 -4.53 -10.27
N LEU A 262 -7.12 -5.79 -9.92
CA LEU A 262 -6.45 -6.17 -8.68
C LEU A 262 -4.96 -5.83 -8.80
N VAL A 263 -4.53 -4.79 -8.08
CA VAL A 263 -3.16 -4.24 -8.22
C VAL A 263 -2.17 -5.03 -7.34
N PRO A 264 -0.97 -5.38 -7.82
CA PRO A 264 0.11 -5.91 -6.99
C PRO A 264 0.52 -4.95 -5.86
N ARG A 265 0.95 -5.47 -4.70
CA ARG A 265 1.34 -4.64 -3.55
C ARG A 265 2.86 -4.52 -3.45
N SER A 266 3.36 -3.28 -3.38
CA SER A 266 4.80 -2.99 -3.27
C SER A 266 5.32 -3.19 -1.85
N TYR A 267 6.51 -3.77 -1.72
CA TYR A 267 7.26 -3.90 -0.47
C TYR A 267 8.73 -3.53 -0.70
N SER A 268 9.34 -2.80 0.23
CA SER A 268 10.74 -2.40 0.19
C SER A 268 11.63 -3.50 0.81
N ILE A 269 12.73 -3.82 0.14
CA ILE A 269 13.69 -4.84 0.58
C ILE A 269 14.47 -4.31 1.79
N CYS A 270 14.54 -5.12 2.86
CA CYS A 270 15.17 -4.73 4.13
C CYS A 270 16.52 -5.39 4.43
N ASN A 271 17.17 -5.95 3.41
CA ASN A 271 18.53 -6.48 3.49
C ASN A 271 19.40 -5.98 2.32
N ALA A 272 20.70 -6.12 2.47
CA ALA A 272 21.65 -5.89 1.38
C ALA A 272 21.90 -7.18 0.57
N PRO A 273 22.32 -7.08 -0.70
CA PRO A 273 22.85 -8.22 -1.44
C PRO A 273 24.03 -8.85 -0.67
N CYS A 274 23.98 -10.16 -0.48
CA CYS A 274 25.06 -10.94 0.15
C CYS A 274 25.54 -12.02 -0.83
N ASP A 275 26.86 -12.20 -0.92
CA ASP A 275 27.53 -13.08 -1.88
C ASP A 275 27.11 -14.57 -1.78
N LYS A 276 26.37 -14.95 -0.73
CA LYS A 276 25.97 -16.34 -0.43
C LYS A 276 24.45 -16.57 -0.40
N ALA A 277 23.61 -15.55 -0.61
CA ALA A 277 22.17 -15.66 -0.37
C ALA A 277 21.33 -14.97 -1.43
N ASN A 278 20.54 -15.75 -2.16
CA ASN A 278 19.51 -15.32 -3.10
C ASN A 278 18.23 -14.92 -2.34
N ILE A 279 18.37 -14.10 -1.28
CA ILE A 279 17.30 -13.84 -0.31
C ILE A 279 16.89 -12.37 -0.34
N TRP A 280 15.58 -12.15 -0.47
CA TRP A 280 14.96 -10.86 -0.17
C TRP A 280 14.20 -10.93 1.15
N ARG A 281 14.45 -9.95 2.02
CA ARG A 281 13.71 -9.76 3.26
C ARG A 281 12.73 -8.61 3.14
N ILE A 282 11.53 -8.77 3.69
CA ILE A 282 10.53 -7.70 3.79
C ILE A 282 9.90 -7.65 5.16
N ALA A 283 9.63 -6.45 5.65
CA ALA A 283 8.86 -6.23 6.86
C ALA A 283 7.56 -5.48 6.58
N PHE A 284 6.45 -5.97 7.11
CA PHE A 284 5.14 -5.32 6.92
C PHE A 284 4.22 -5.50 8.12
N ASN A 285 3.33 -4.54 8.29
CA ASN A 285 2.21 -4.66 9.21
C ASN A 285 1.11 -5.51 8.57
N VAL A 286 0.55 -6.47 9.32
CA VAL A 286 -0.68 -7.13 8.92
C VAL A 286 -1.83 -6.13 9.03
N VAL A 287 -2.52 -5.91 7.92
CA VAL A 287 -3.55 -4.86 7.82
C VAL A 287 -4.88 -5.46 8.24
N GLU A 288 -5.27 -5.14 9.46
CA GLU A 288 -6.59 -5.38 10.02
C GLU A 288 -7.02 -4.06 10.69
N TYR A 289 -8.25 -3.63 10.42
CA TYR A 289 -8.77 -2.40 10.97
C TYR A 289 -10.24 -2.55 11.33
N GLU A 290 -10.61 -1.95 12.44
CA GLU A 290 -11.99 -1.87 12.92
C GLU A 290 -12.52 -0.48 12.58
N LEU A 291 -13.72 -0.45 12.00
CA LEU A 291 -14.46 0.76 11.72
C LEU A 291 -15.59 0.85 12.74
N GLU A 292 -15.66 1.97 13.46
CA GLU A 292 -16.79 2.29 14.31
C GLU A 292 -17.84 3.03 13.49
N VAL A 293 -19.04 2.43 13.43
CA VAL A 293 -20.18 2.96 12.70
C VAL A 293 -21.29 3.27 13.71
N VAL A 294 -21.79 4.51 13.66
CA VAL A 294 -22.94 4.90 14.47
C VAL A 294 -24.19 4.29 13.85
N ASP A 295 -24.99 3.61 14.66
CA ASP A 295 -26.29 3.11 14.22
C ASP A 295 -27.25 4.31 14.00
N PRO A 296 -27.65 4.60 12.75
CA PRO A 296 -28.54 5.73 12.47
C PRO A 296 -29.97 5.52 13.00
N PHE A 297 -30.30 4.31 13.47
CA PHE A 297 -31.62 3.95 13.99
C PHE A 297 -31.68 3.94 15.54
N ALA A 298 -30.55 4.04 16.22
CA ALA A 298 -30.50 3.83 17.67
C ALA A 298 -30.97 5.04 18.52
N SER A 299 -31.34 6.16 17.90
CA SER A 299 -31.75 7.40 18.60
C SER A 299 -33.13 7.92 18.19
N VAL A 300 -34.11 7.03 18.04
CA VAL A 300 -35.53 7.44 17.97
C VAL A 300 -36.23 6.84 19.18
N GLU A 301 -36.08 7.47 20.34
CA GLU A 301 -37.07 7.30 21.40
C GLU A 301 -38.36 7.97 20.92
N ASP A 302 -39.46 7.20 20.94
CA ASP A 302 -40.80 7.68 20.66
C ASP A 302 -41.16 8.81 21.64
N ASP A 303 -41.19 10.07 21.16
CA ASP A 303 -41.73 11.23 21.88
C ASP A 303 -43.28 11.17 22.02
N ASN A 304 -43.87 9.97 22.02
CA ASN A 304 -45.30 9.74 22.17
C ASN A 304 -45.61 8.99 23.48
N HIS A 305 -45.28 9.60 24.62
CA HIS A 305 -46.19 9.60 25.77
C HIS A 305 -45.83 10.70 26.77
N THR A 306 -46.63 11.76 26.78
CA THR A 306 -46.77 12.68 27.89
C THR A 306 -47.18 11.94 29.16
N THR A 307 -46.34 11.97 30.19
CA THR A 307 -46.76 12.24 31.58
C THR A 307 -45.56 12.71 32.39
N ALA A 308 -45.73 13.86 33.04
CA ALA A 308 -44.73 14.49 33.87
C ALA A 308 -44.40 13.63 35.10
N ASN A 309 -43.09 13.60 35.43
CA ASN A 309 -42.42 13.11 36.65
C ASN A 309 -41.60 11.83 36.46
N SER A 310 -40.33 11.98 36.10
CA SER A 310 -39.23 11.25 36.78
C SER A 310 -37.86 11.78 36.34
N THR A 311 -36.98 11.89 37.33
CA THR A 311 -35.52 11.91 37.30
C THR A 311 -34.83 11.80 35.94
N LYS A 312 -33.97 12.78 35.63
CA LYS A 312 -32.92 12.68 34.60
C LYS A 312 -32.12 11.38 34.81
N VAL A 313 -32.40 10.38 33.99
CA VAL A 313 -31.51 9.23 33.77
C VAL A 313 -30.60 9.63 32.61
N ASP A 314 -29.29 9.53 32.84
CA ASP A 314 -28.26 9.83 31.84
C ASP A 314 -28.51 9.04 30.55
N GLY A 315 -28.34 9.77 29.43
CA GLY A 315 -28.66 9.30 28.08
C GLY A 315 -28.05 7.94 27.75
N THR A 316 -28.90 7.09 27.18
CA THR A 316 -28.56 5.79 26.60
C THR A 316 -27.45 5.95 25.56
N SER A 317 -26.23 5.60 25.96
CA SER A 317 -25.05 5.55 25.08
C SER A 317 -25.25 4.42 24.07
N THR A 318 -25.61 4.77 22.84
CA THR A 318 -25.69 3.82 21.73
C THR A 318 -24.26 3.37 21.41
N SER A 319 -23.92 2.14 21.78
CA SER A 319 -22.60 1.60 21.53
C SER A 319 -22.38 1.49 20.02
N PRO A 320 -21.26 2.01 19.48
CA PRO A 320 -21.01 1.97 18.05
C PRO A 320 -20.91 0.52 17.55
N ILE A 321 -21.44 0.26 16.36
CA ILE A 321 -21.31 -1.03 15.68
C ILE A 321 -19.90 -1.10 15.09
N ARG A 322 -19.19 -2.19 15.38
CA ARG A 322 -17.81 -2.40 14.97
C ARG A 322 -17.75 -3.32 13.75
N ILE A 323 -17.19 -2.81 12.66
CA ILE A 323 -16.98 -3.55 11.41
C ILE A 323 -15.49 -3.85 11.26
N ASN A 324 -15.15 -5.13 11.20
CA ASN A 324 -13.77 -5.56 11.02
C ASN A 324 -13.45 -5.76 9.53
N ARG A 325 -12.35 -5.15 9.08
CA ARG A 325 -11.86 -5.23 7.70
C ARG A 325 -10.40 -5.66 7.69
N LYS A 326 -10.00 -6.27 6.58
CA LYS A 326 -8.63 -6.72 6.35
C LYS A 326 -8.11 -6.24 5.01
N GLY A 327 -6.79 -6.08 4.92
CA GLY A 327 -6.12 -5.92 3.62
C GLY A 327 -6.20 -7.20 2.79
N ILE A 328 -5.86 -7.11 1.51
CA ILE A 328 -5.80 -8.28 0.61
C ILE A 328 -4.47 -9.03 0.80
N CYS A 329 -3.35 -8.33 0.60
CA CYS A 329 -2.03 -8.96 0.52
C CYS A 329 -1.47 -9.41 1.88
N THR A 330 -1.50 -8.55 2.91
CA THR A 330 -0.79 -8.85 4.16
C THR A 330 -1.40 -9.97 5.00
N PRO A 331 -2.74 -10.14 5.10
CA PRO A 331 -3.32 -11.32 5.76
C PRO A 331 -3.13 -12.59 4.96
N TRP A 332 -3.11 -12.50 3.62
CA TRP A 332 -2.78 -13.65 2.76
C TRP A 332 -1.34 -14.11 3.01
N LEU A 333 -0.37 -13.19 3.03
CA LEU A 333 1.03 -13.52 3.37
C LEU A 333 1.17 -14.12 4.78
N GLU A 334 0.44 -13.58 5.77
CA GLU A 334 0.41 -14.16 7.12
C GLU A 334 -0.18 -15.58 7.10
N LYS A 335 -1.29 -15.83 6.38
CA LYS A 335 -1.86 -17.17 6.23
C LYS A 335 -0.83 -18.16 5.66
N LEU A 336 -0.10 -17.77 4.61
CA LEU A 336 0.94 -18.61 4.02
C LEU A 336 2.07 -18.91 5.00
N SER A 337 2.43 -17.95 5.86
CA SER A 337 3.50 -18.11 6.85
C SER A 337 3.24 -19.14 7.96
N HIS A 338 1.98 -19.58 8.11
CA HIS A 338 1.59 -20.58 9.11
C HIS A 338 1.46 -21.99 8.54
N THR A 339 1.77 -22.19 7.26
CA THR A 339 1.70 -23.51 6.62
C THR A 339 2.97 -24.31 6.89
N ALA A 340 2.84 -25.64 6.98
CA ALA A 340 3.99 -26.53 7.19
C ALA A 340 4.86 -26.68 5.94
N GLU A 341 4.26 -26.55 4.76
CA GLU A 341 4.93 -26.65 3.46
C GLU A 341 5.43 -25.27 3.01
N LYS A 342 6.62 -25.24 2.40
CA LYS A 342 7.14 -24.01 1.78
C LYS A 342 6.16 -23.52 0.71
N GLN A 343 5.75 -22.27 0.81
CA GLN A 343 4.82 -21.64 -0.14
C GLN A 343 5.58 -20.77 -1.13
N GLN A 344 5.10 -20.72 -2.37
CA GLN A 344 5.63 -19.82 -3.39
C GLN A 344 4.67 -18.65 -3.60
N ILE A 345 5.23 -17.47 -3.84
CA ILE A 345 4.48 -16.26 -4.16
C ILE A 345 5.00 -15.65 -5.45
N LEU A 346 4.09 -15.16 -6.29
CA LEU A 346 4.45 -14.48 -7.51
C LEU A 346 4.88 -13.04 -7.21
N VAL A 347 6.08 -12.68 -7.63
CA VAL A 347 6.67 -11.36 -7.41
C VAL A 347 7.22 -10.78 -8.70
N VAL A 348 7.39 -9.47 -8.76
CA VAL A 348 8.10 -8.79 -9.85
C VAL A 348 8.90 -7.62 -9.30
N LYS A 349 10.17 -7.48 -9.73
CA LYS A 349 11.00 -6.36 -9.29
C LYS A 349 10.39 -5.05 -9.79
N ARG A 350 10.37 -4.04 -8.92
CA ARG A 350 9.95 -2.69 -9.30
C ARG A 350 11.18 -1.87 -9.70
N PRO A 351 11.16 -1.16 -10.83
CA PRO A 351 12.20 -0.19 -11.16
C PRO A 351 12.32 0.89 -10.08
N ASN A 352 13.54 1.12 -9.57
CA ASN A 352 13.83 2.13 -8.56
C ASN A 352 14.01 3.52 -9.20
N LEU A 353 12.89 4.13 -9.61
CA LEU A 353 12.89 5.42 -10.30
C LEU A 353 13.15 6.62 -9.35
N ASN A 354 12.86 6.47 -8.06
CA ASN A 354 13.09 7.50 -7.06
C ASN A 354 14.57 7.56 -6.62
N GLY A 355 15.36 6.51 -6.87
CA GLY A 355 16.77 6.46 -6.48
C GLY A 355 16.94 6.16 -4.98
N PHE A 356 16.04 5.36 -4.42
CA PHE A 356 16.05 4.99 -3.00
C PHE A 356 17.05 3.86 -2.75
N TYR A 357 18.34 4.18 -2.87
CA TYR A 357 19.45 3.28 -2.55
C TYR A 357 20.61 4.11 -2.00
N LEU A 358 21.52 3.49 -1.23
CA LEU A 358 22.76 4.14 -0.83
C LEU A 358 23.70 4.27 -2.04
N PRO A 359 24.36 5.42 -2.23
CA PRO A 359 25.39 5.53 -3.25
C PRO A 359 26.44 4.43 -3.07
N PRO A 360 26.83 3.74 -4.15
CA PRO A 360 27.83 2.68 -4.06
C PRO A 360 29.17 3.26 -3.63
N SER A 361 29.99 2.42 -2.97
CA SER A 361 31.38 2.77 -2.65
C SER A 361 32.16 3.13 -3.93
N LEU A 362 33.02 4.16 -3.83
CA LEU A 362 33.87 4.62 -4.92
C LEU A 362 35.19 3.85 -4.92
N PRO A 363 35.66 3.35 -6.09
CA PRO A 363 36.92 2.61 -6.16
C PRO A 363 38.15 3.37 -5.61
N SER A 364 38.14 4.70 -5.65
CA SER A 364 39.26 5.56 -5.26
C SER A 364 39.21 6.07 -3.81
N HIS A 365 38.07 6.00 -3.12
CA HIS A 365 37.87 6.65 -1.82
C HIS A 365 37.14 5.78 -0.77
N GLY A 366 36.78 4.53 -1.09
CA GLY A 366 35.99 3.69 -0.19
C GLY A 366 34.55 4.16 -0.14
N LEU A 367 34.02 4.46 1.04
CA LEU A 367 32.64 4.91 1.23
C LEU A 367 32.38 6.27 0.55
N ASP A 368 31.14 6.49 0.09
CA ASP A 368 30.69 7.83 -0.31
C ASP A 368 30.81 8.80 0.88
N PRO A 369 31.52 9.92 0.74
CA PRO A 369 31.83 10.82 1.86
C PRO A 369 30.63 11.62 2.35
N ARG A 370 29.50 11.63 1.63
CA ARG A 370 28.32 12.42 2.01
C ARG A 370 27.65 11.81 3.24
N PRO A 371 27.32 12.64 4.25
CA PRO A 371 26.48 12.20 5.37
C PRO A 371 25.12 11.69 4.90
N VAL A 372 24.60 10.67 5.56
CA VAL A 372 23.29 10.09 5.30
C VAL A 372 22.38 10.26 6.51
N ILE A 373 21.22 10.87 6.29
CA ILE A 373 20.15 11.05 7.26
C ILE A 373 18.96 10.20 6.81
N MET A 374 18.49 9.30 7.68
CA MET A 374 17.41 8.36 7.41
C MET A 374 16.26 8.61 8.39
N VAL A 375 15.04 8.76 7.89
CA VAL A 375 13.84 9.01 8.70
C VAL A 375 12.80 7.95 8.37
N GLY A 376 12.55 7.03 9.30
CA GLY A 376 11.72 5.85 9.02
C GLY A 376 11.00 5.27 10.23
N PRO A 377 9.92 5.89 10.73
CA PRO A 377 9.16 5.33 11.85
C PRO A 377 8.37 4.08 11.47
N GLY A 378 8.20 3.16 12.44
CA GLY A 378 7.50 1.90 12.26
C GLY A 378 8.13 1.04 11.16
N THR A 379 7.32 0.44 10.29
CA THR A 379 7.84 -0.34 9.15
C THR A 379 8.56 0.50 8.10
N GLY A 380 8.54 1.83 8.22
CA GLY A 380 9.38 2.75 7.43
C GLY A 380 10.88 2.54 7.65
N VAL A 381 11.28 1.83 8.72
CA VAL A 381 12.69 1.49 8.96
C VAL A 381 13.22 0.40 8.03
N ALA A 382 12.32 -0.37 7.38
CA ALA A 382 12.68 -1.56 6.62
C ALA A 382 13.85 -1.35 5.64
N PRO A 383 13.81 -0.41 4.69
CA PRO A 383 14.92 -0.25 3.75
C PRO A 383 16.21 0.26 4.43
N PHE A 384 16.10 0.97 5.56
CA PHE A 384 17.26 1.46 6.30
C PHE A 384 18.03 0.34 7.00
N ILE A 385 17.38 -0.76 7.35
CA ILE A 385 18.10 -1.96 7.81
C ILE A 385 19.00 -2.50 6.69
N GLY A 386 18.50 -2.55 5.46
CA GLY A 386 19.31 -2.93 4.30
C GLY A 386 20.44 -1.94 4.02
N PHE A 387 20.20 -0.63 4.20
CA PHE A 387 21.25 0.39 4.08
C PHE A 387 22.37 0.17 5.09
N LEU A 388 22.02 -0.13 6.34
CA LEU A 388 22.98 -0.38 7.40
C LEU A 388 23.76 -1.69 7.18
N GLU A 389 23.10 -2.75 6.69
CA GLU A 389 23.76 -3.99 6.28
C GLU A 389 24.74 -3.74 5.12
N GLN A 390 24.33 -2.98 4.10
CA GLN A 390 25.21 -2.59 3.00
C GLN A 390 26.41 -1.81 3.51
N ARG A 391 26.19 -0.79 4.36
CA ARG A 391 27.25 0.04 4.93
C ARG A 391 28.24 -0.80 5.75
N ALA A 392 27.75 -1.73 6.57
CA ALA A 392 28.59 -2.63 7.34
C ALA A 392 29.48 -3.50 6.44
N ASN A 393 28.90 -4.08 5.38
CA ASN A 393 29.64 -4.88 4.39
C ASN A 393 30.71 -4.05 3.66
N GLU A 394 30.40 -2.79 3.32
CA GLU A 394 31.35 -1.88 2.68
C GLU A 394 32.50 -1.49 3.65
N ILE A 395 32.20 -1.24 4.93
CA ILE A 395 33.21 -0.97 5.97
C ILE A 395 34.14 -2.18 6.13
N GLU A 396 33.59 -3.40 6.20
CA GLU A 396 34.38 -4.62 6.34
C GLU A 396 35.27 -4.87 5.13
N LYS A 397 34.74 -4.70 3.90
CA LYS A 397 35.50 -4.89 2.64
C LYS A 397 36.59 -3.84 2.46
N THR A 398 36.37 -2.61 2.93
CA THR A 398 37.29 -1.51 2.65
C THR A 398 38.55 -1.52 3.49
N GLN A 399 38.66 -2.32 4.57
CA GLN A 399 39.77 -2.70 5.50
C GLN A 399 41.23 -2.17 5.29
N VAL A 400 41.41 -1.05 4.60
CA VAL A 400 42.57 -0.20 4.49
C VAL A 400 42.30 0.88 5.50
N TYR A 401 43.22 1.01 6.46
CA TYR A 401 43.28 2.05 7.46
C TYR A 401 43.11 3.45 6.85
N SER A 402 41.87 3.86 6.60
CA SER A 402 41.54 5.26 6.43
C SER A 402 41.74 5.88 7.81
N THR A 403 42.70 6.78 7.91
CA THR A 403 42.89 7.67 9.07
C THR A 403 41.71 8.63 9.28
N HIS A 404 40.68 8.56 8.43
CA HIS A 404 39.47 9.38 8.48
C HIS A 404 38.30 8.59 9.04
N GLU A 405 37.54 9.23 9.94
CA GLU A 405 36.27 8.72 10.46
C GLU A 405 35.30 8.39 9.32
N HIS A 406 34.49 7.34 9.50
CA HIS A 406 33.46 6.98 8.54
C HIS A 406 32.41 8.09 8.39
N PRO A 407 31.86 8.30 7.18
CA PRO A 407 30.81 9.29 6.95
C PRO A 407 29.61 9.07 7.88
N LEU A 408 29.07 10.17 8.40
CA LEU A 408 27.95 10.15 9.33
C LEU A 408 26.75 9.39 8.71
N THR A 409 26.27 8.37 9.41
CA THR A 409 25.01 7.69 9.12
C THR A 409 24.08 7.86 10.32
N TRP A 410 22.97 8.58 10.14
CA TRP A 410 22.06 8.96 11.22
C TRP A 410 20.64 8.46 10.94
N LEU A 411 20.11 7.64 11.85
CA LEU A 411 18.73 7.15 11.81
C LEU A 411 17.83 7.88 12.81
N PHE A 412 16.73 8.45 12.33
CA PHE A 412 15.57 8.87 13.12
C PHE A 412 14.53 7.76 13.05
N PHE A 413 14.39 7.00 14.15
CA PHE A 413 13.44 5.89 14.27
C PHE A 413 12.37 6.21 15.32
N GLY A 414 11.13 5.83 15.02
CA GLY A 414 10.00 6.04 15.91
C GLY A 414 9.09 4.83 15.99
N CYS A 415 8.68 4.47 17.20
CA CYS A 415 7.69 3.42 17.46
C CYS A 415 6.68 3.90 18.51
N ARG A 416 5.73 3.05 18.92
CA ARG A 416 4.76 3.40 19.97
C ARG A 416 5.34 3.17 21.34
N SER A 417 5.92 2.00 21.54
CA SER A 417 6.37 1.48 22.81
C SER A 417 7.75 0.85 22.66
N SER A 418 8.62 1.09 23.64
CA SER A 418 9.97 0.53 23.67
C SER A 418 9.99 -1.00 23.78
N THR A 419 8.88 -1.61 24.22
CA THR A 419 8.76 -3.06 24.43
C THR A 419 7.93 -3.77 23.38
N ASP A 420 6.96 -3.09 22.75
CA ASP A 420 5.98 -3.78 21.89
C ASP A 420 6.32 -3.76 20.40
N ASP A 421 6.80 -2.62 19.90
CA ASP A 421 6.98 -2.37 18.46
C ASP A 421 8.29 -1.67 18.09
N TYR A 422 9.33 -1.84 18.91
CA TYR A 422 10.71 -1.51 18.56
C TYR A 422 11.26 -2.54 17.54
N LEU A 423 10.87 -2.35 16.27
CA LEU A 423 11.30 -3.21 15.16
C LEU A 423 12.82 -3.16 14.98
N PHE A 424 13.43 -4.33 14.72
CA PHE A 424 14.86 -4.50 14.42
C PHE A 424 15.81 -3.96 15.49
N ARG A 425 15.39 -3.97 16.76
CA ARG A 425 16.19 -3.46 17.88
C ARG A 425 17.61 -4.03 17.88
N ASP A 426 17.75 -5.35 17.86
CA ASP A 426 19.05 -6.02 17.92
C ASP A 426 19.94 -5.66 16.72
N GLN A 427 19.37 -5.55 15.51
CA GLN A 427 20.10 -5.16 14.31
C GLN A 427 20.55 -3.70 14.39
N ILE A 428 19.68 -2.79 14.84
CA ILE A 428 20.00 -1.37 15.01
C ILE A 428 21.12 -1.20 16.05
N GLU A 429 21.02 -1.88 17.19
CA GLU A 429 22.05 -1.87 18.24
C GLU A 429 23.38 -2.43 17.71
N HIS A 430 23.34 -3.57 16.99
CA HIS A 430 24.52 -4.14 16.35
C HIS A 430 25.20 -3.17 15.36
N HIS A 431 24.41 -2.40 14.59
CA HIS A 431 24.96 -1.42 13.65
C HIS A 431 25.53 -0.17 14.32
N LEU A 432 25.10 0.16 15.54
CA LEU A 432 25.78 1.19 16.36
C LEU A 432 27.16 0.70 16.83
N ASP A 433 27.24 -0.57 17.20
CA ASP A 433 28.48 -1.18 17.68
C ASP A 433 29.52 -1.29 16.56
N ASN A 434 29.11 -1.76 15.37
CA ASN A 434 29.99 -1.91 14.20
C ASN A 434 30.21 -0.62 13.40
N LYS A 435 29.66 0.52 13.85
CA LYS A 435 29.80 1.86 13.25
C LYS A 435 29.18 2.05 11.86
N ALA A 436 28.41 1.07 11.35
CA ALA A 436 27.59 1.28 10.17
C ALA A 436 26.47 2.31 10.42
N LEU A 437 25.97 2.38 11.66
CA LEU A 437 25.12 3.45 12.17
C LEU A 437 25.96 4.32 13.12
N SER A 438 26.14 5.59 12.78
CA SER A 438 26.88 6.53 13.62
C SER A 438 26.03 7.08 14.76
N ARG A 439 24.73 7.29 14.50
CA ARG A 439 23.81 7.92 15.45
C ARG A 439 22.38 7.44 15.29
N LEU A 440 21.70 7.23 16.42
CA LEU A 440 20.29 6.89 16.50
C LEU A 440 19.52 7.95 17.30
N SER A 441 18.49 8.53 16.69
CA SER A 441 17.50 9.38 17.35
C SER A 441 16.19 8.61 17.51
N MET A 442 15.98 8.04 18.69
CA MET A 442 14.77 7.27 19.05
C MET A 442 13.60 8.17 19.42
N CYS A 443 12.39 7.77 19.02
CA CYS A 443 11.13 8.42 19.40
C CYS A 443 10.09 7.38 19.86
N PHE A 444 9.33 7.70 20.91
CA PHE A 444 8.24 6.85 21.41
C PHE A 444 6.92 7.60 21.54
N SER A 445 5.95 7.27 20.68
CA SER A 445 4.70 8.02 20.61
C SER A 445 3.72 7.75 21.75
N ARG A 446 3.85 6.60 22.44
CA ARG A 446 2.92 6.14 23.50
C ARG A 446 3.61 5.61 24.77
N ASP A 447 4.91 5.85 24.92
CA ASP A 447 5.70 5.41 26.09
C ASP A 447 6.35 6.64 26.77
N PRO A 448 5.64 7.32 27.69
CA PRO A 448 6.18 8.48 28.40
C PRO A 448 7.41 8.17 29.24
N ALA A 449 7.46 6.98 29.86
CA ALA A 449 8.57 6.57 30.72
C ALA A 449 9.86 6.36 29.91
N ALA A 450 9.78 5.69 28.75
CA ALA A 450 10.93 5.57 27.86
C ALA A 450 11.36 6.92 27.28
N ARG A 451 10.40 7.81 26.96
CA ARG A 451 10.72 9.19 26.52
C ARG A 451 11.54 9.95 27.54
N GLU A 452 11.10 9.97 28.80
CA GLU A 452 11.81 10.66 29.88
C GLU A 452 13.20 10.03 30.11
N LYS A 453 13.26 8.71 30.24
CA LYS A 453 14.51 7.97 30.49
C LYS A 453 15.56 8.16 29.40
N MET A 454 15.15 8.21 28.14
CA MET A 454 16.06 8.27 26.99
C MET A 454 16.21 9.69 26.42
N GLY A 455 15.57 10.70 27.01
CA GLY A 455 15.51 12.04 26.42
C GLY A 455 14.88 12.05 25.02
N ALA A 456 13.98 11.09 24.74
CA ALA A 456 13.44 10.84 23.42
C ALA A 456 12.21 11.70 23.12
N SER A 457 12.07 12.09 21.86
CA SER A 457 10.92 12.82 21.36
C SER A 457 9.69 11.93 21.15
N LYS A 458 8.51 12.56 20.96
CA LYS A 458 7.26 11.83 20.69
C LYS A 458 7.24 11.30 19.25
N TYR A 459 7.59 12.13 18.28
CA TYR A 459 7.65 11.76 16.86
C TYR A 459 8.98 12.18 16.22
N VAL A 460 9.29 11.57 15.07
CA VAL A 460 10.55 11.80 14.35
C VAL A 460 10.73 13.25 13.92
N GLN A 461 9.65 13.92 13.49
CA GLN A 461 9.68 15.35 13.13
C GLN A 461 10.01 16.25 14.32
N ASP A 462 9.60 15.87 15.55
CA ASP A 462 9.91 16.63 16.76
C ASP A 462 11.42 16.53 17.06
N SER A 463 11.99 15.32 16.95
CA SER A 463 13.43 15.09 17.10
C SER A 463 14.23 15.81 16.01
N MET A 464 13.75 15.82 14.77
CA MET A 464 14.39 16.58 13.69
C MET A 464 14.42 18.08 14.01
N LEU A 465 13.32 18.65 14.53
CA LEU A 465 13.27 20.06 14.92
C LEU A 465 14.25 20.40 16.05
N GLN A 466 14.45 19.49 17.01
CA GLN A 466 15.45 19.62 18.08
C GLN A 466 16.88 19.63 17.53
N HIS A 467 17.14 18.86 16.48
CA HIS A 467 18.44 18.77 15.80
C HIS A 467 18.55 19.66 14.56
N GLY A 468 17.66 20.65 14.43
CA GLY A 468 17.48 21.41 13.19
C GLY A 468 18.76 22.05 12.66
N ASN A 469 19.56 22.68 13.52
CA ASN A 469 20.78 23.37 13.10
C ASN A 469 21.84 22.42 12.53
N GLU A 470 21.98 21.23 13.12
CA GLU A 470 22.91 20.20 12.64
C GLU A 470 22.43 19.62 11.31
N ILE A 471 21.13 19.29 11.21
CA ILE A 471 20.53 18.79 9.96
C ILE A 471 20.69 19.81 8.83
N ALA A 472 20.39 21.08 9.09
CA ALA A 472 20.52 22.15 8.11
C ALA A 472 21.99 22.30 7.63
N ASN A 473 22.95 22.31 8.56
CA ASN A 473 24.37 22.36 8.22
C ASN A 473 24.82 21.15 7.37
N LEU A 474 24.41 19.93 7.74
CA LEU A 474 24.71 18.72 6.95
C LEU A 474 24.18 18.84 5.52
N MET A 475 22.92 19.28 5.38
CA MET A 475 22.28 19.43 4.07
C MET A 475 22.87 20.58 3.24
N LEU A 476 23.21 21.72 3.86
CA LEU A 476 23.65 22.90 3.13
C LEU A 476 25.15 22.92 2.83
N ASN A 477 25.96 22.42 3.76
CA ASN A 477 27.41 22.62 3.73
C ASN A 477 28.18 21.31 3.49
N GLN A 478 27.58 20.15 3.77
CA GLN A 478 28.24 18.83 3.61
C GLN A 478 27.60 17.96 2.53
N ASN A 479 26.69 18.53 1.73
CA ASN A 479 26.03 17.85 0.63
C ASN A 479 25.32 16.54 1.05
N ALA A 480 24.81 16.47 2.28
CA ALA A 480 24.19 15.27 2.85
C ALA A 480 22.99 14.78 2.03
N LEU A 481 22.69 13.49 2.21
CA LEU A 481 21.55 12.79 1.64
C LEU A 481 20.48 12.57 2.73
N LEU A 482 19.25 12.93 2.43
CA LEU A 482 18.09 12.73 3.29
C LEU A 482 17.14 11.72 2.66
N TYR A 483 16.92 10.60 3.35
CA TYR A 483 15.97 9.56 2.98
C TYR A 483 14.79 9.53 3.95
N VAL A 484 13.57 9.50 3.42
CA VAL A 484 12.35 9.39 4.22
C VAL A 484 11.50 8.23 3.73
N CYS A 485 11.14 7.33 4.64
CA CYS A 485 10.37 6.13 4.32
C CYS A 485 9.23 5.91 5.31
N GLY A 486 8.02 5.60 4.80
CA GLY A 486 6.85 5.33 5.64
C GLY A 486 5.54 5.90 5.11
N ASP A 487 4.61 6.23 6.03
CA ASP A 487 3.28 6.73 5.66
C ASP A 487 3.32 8.09 4.94
N ALA A 488 2.66 8.18 3.79
CA ALA A 488 2.60 9.36 2.95
C ALA A 488 1.63 10.43 3.48
N LYS A 489 0.53 10.02 4.13
CA LYS A 489 -0.59 10.92 4.47
C LYS A 489 -0.30 11.78 5.69
N GLY A 490 0.25 11.17 6.74
CA GLY A 490 0.67 11.85 7.96
C GLY A 490 2.17 12.12 7.95
N MET A 491 2.97 11.07 8.16
CA MET A 491 4.40 11.20 8.47
C MET A 491 5.19 11.94 7.39
N GLY A 492 5.04 11.57 6.11
CA GLY A 492 5.79 12.20 5.02
C GLY A 492 5.47 13.69 4.86
N LYS A 493 4.24 14.11 5.17
CA LYS A 493 3.86 15.52 5.20
C LYS A 493 4.52 16.25 6.37
N ASP A 494 4.46 15.67 7.57
CA ASP A 494 4.98 16.28 8.80
C ASP A 494 6.52 16.42 8.75
N VAL A 495 7.24 15.43 8.24
CA VAL A 495 8.69 15.49 8.04
C VAL A 495 9.07 16.56 7.02
N ASN A 496 8.30 16.69 5.93
CA ASN A 496 8.53 17.72 4.93
C ASN A 496 8.31 19.14 5.50
N GLU A 497 7.29 19.32 6.33
CA GLU A 497 7.02 20.59 7.00
C GLU A 497 8.09 20.92 8.06
N ALA A 498 8.55 19.92 8.81
CA ALA A 498 9.64 20.08 9.77
C ALA A 498 10.94 20.50 9.07
N MET A 499 11.29 19.86 7.95
CA MET A 499 12.47 20.26 7.17
C MET A 499 12.36 21.68 6.62
N ALA A 500 11.19 22.09 6.11
CA ALA A 500 11.00 23.47 5.66
C ALA A 500 11.18 24.47 6.83
N SER A 501 10.64 24.13 8.01
CA SER A 501 10.78 24.95 9.22
C SER A 501 12.23 25.05 9.70
N ILE A 502 12.98 23.93 9.64
CA ILE A 502 14.41 23.87 9.98
C ILE A 502 15.21 24.81 9.07
N LEU A 503 14.99 24.73 7.75
CA LEU A 503 15.70 25.57 6.78
C LEU A 503 15.39 27.05 6.97
N CYS A 504 14.12 27.41 7.15
CA CYS A 504 13.73 28.80 7.42
C CYS A 504 14.44 29.34 8.66
N ARG A 505 14.41 28.60 9.77
CA ARG A 505 15.06 29.03 11.02
C ARG A 505 16.57 29.18 10.84
N TYR A 506 17.22 28.13 10.35
CA TYR A 506 18.67 28.10 10.22
C TYR A 506 19.21 29.21 9.32
N LEU A 507 18.58 29.42 8.15
CA LEU A 507 19.03 30.44 7.20
C LEU A 507 18.76 31.86 7.67
N ASN A 508 17.71 32.09 8.46
CA ASN A 508 17.46 33.39 9.08
C ASN A 508 18.44 33.70 10.22
N GLU A 509 18.95 32.67 10.90
CA GLU A 509 20.03 32.79 11.89
C GLU A 509 21.41 32.95 11.23
N HIS A 510 21.57 32.52 9.96
CA HIS A 510 22.81 32.48 9.20
C HIS A 510 22.63 33.12 7.80
N PRO A 511 22.36 34.44 7.72
CA PRO A 511 21.98 35.11 6.48
C PRO A 511 23.06 35.08 5.39
N GLU A 512 24.33 34.86 5.74
CA GLU A 512 25.43 34.66 4.78
C GLU A 512 25.21 33.45 3.87
N ASN A 513 24.44 32.45 4.32
CA ASN A 513 24.09 31.30 3.49
C ASN A 513 22.94 31.59 2.51
N ILE A 514 22.14 32.63 2.76
CA ILE A 514 20.97 32.96 1.93
C ILE A 514 21.42 33.37 0.52
N GLU A 515 22.43 34.24 0.40
CA GLU A 515 22.90 34.74 -0.90
C GLU A 515 23.35 33.59 -1.82
N ARG A 516 24.15 32.65 -1.28
CA ARG A 516 24.58 31.43 -2.00
C ARG A 516 23.42 30.59 -2.50
N ILE A 517 22.39 30.39 -1.66
CA ILE A 517 21.27 29.50 -1.97
C ILE A 517 20.27 30.17 -2.93
N VAL A 518 20.05 31.48 -2.80
CA VAL A 518 19.13 32.23 -3.68
C VAL A 518 19.63 32.24 -5.12
N GLU A 519 20.94 32.25 -5.34
CA GLU A 519 21.54 32.07 -6.67
C GLU A 519 21.34 30.66 -7.24
N GLU A 520 21.32 29.64 -6.36
CA GLU A 520 21.10 28.23 -6.74
C GLU A 520 19.61 27.91 -6.99
N LEU A 521 18.67 28.68 -6.42
CA LEU A 521 17.23 28.46 -6.61
C LEU A 521 16.81 28.81 -8.04
N PRO A 522 15.95 28.00 -8.70
CA PRO A 522 15.46 28.32 -10.02
C PRO A 522 14.71 29.66 -9.99
N LYS A 523 15.04 30.57 -10.92
CA LYS A 523 14.37 31.87 -11.12
C LYS A 523 12.88 31.65 -11.43
N SER A 524 12.07 31.52 -10.38
CA SER A 524 10.63 31.32 -10.45
C SER A 524 9.91 32.66 -10.63
N LYS A 525 8.70 32.66 -11.21
CA LYS A 525 7.86 33.86 -11.44
C LYS A 525 7.31 34.53 -10.17
N VAL A 526 7.71 34.08 -8.98
CA VAL A 526 7.41 34.76 -7.71
C VAL A 526 8.52 35.79 -7.51
N PRO A 527 8.22 37.08 -7.30
CA PRO A 527 9.24 38.06 -6.99
C PRO A 527 9.99 37.55 -5.76
N VAL A 528 11.29 37.26 -5.94
CA VAL A 528 12.19 37.28 -4.79
C VAL A 528 12.13 38.72 -4.34
N ASP A 529 11.50 38.96 -3.20
CA ASP A 529 11.55 40.28 -2.58
C ASP A 529 13.03 40.51 -2.27
N SER A 530 13.74 41.19 -3.17
CA SER A 530 15.19 41.39 -3.12
C SER A 530 15.60 42.18 -1.87
N ASP A 531 14.62 42.77 -1.17
CA ASP A 531 14.80 43.50 0.07
C ASP A 531 14.58 42.64 1.33
N ALA A 532 14.04 41.41 1.19
CA ALA A 532 13.85 40.52 2.32
C ALA A 532 15.13 39.72 2.62
N LYS A 533 15.90 40.17 3.62
CA LYS A 533 17.02 39.41 4.23
C LYS A 533 16.59 38.13 4.96
N GLN A 534 15.43 37.56 4.65
CA GLN A 534 14.84 36.43 5.36
C GLN A 534 14.32 35.35 4.39
N MET A 535 14.64 34.10 4.71
CA MET A 535 14.18 32.90 4.04
C MET A 535 12.71 32.61 4.39
N SER A 536 11.83 32.73 3.40
CA SER A 536 10.41 32.38 3.53
C SER A 536 10.17 30.87 3.43
N ARG A 537 9.01 30.43 3.94
CA ARG A 537 8.56 29.03 3.84
C ARG A 537 8.46 28.54 2.39
N ILE A 538 8.02 29.40 1.46
CA ILE A 538 7.89 29.04 0.04
C ILE A 538 9.27 28.75 -0.57
N GLN A 539 10.27 29.59 -0.25
CA GLN A 539 11.65 29.38 -0.72
C GLN A 539 12.26 28.11 -0.12
N ALA A 540 12.02 27.81 1.16
CA ALA A 540 12.45 26.55 1.77
C ALA A 540 11.84 25.31 1.07
N LEU A 541 10.55 25.36 0.73
CA LEU A 541 9.91 24.28 -0.03
C LEU A 541 10.47 24.14 -1.45
N GLN A 542 10.79 25.24 -2.12
CA GLN A 542 11.44 25.21 -3.44
C GLN A 542 12.83 24.56 -3.36
N LEU A 543 13.61 24.85 -2.31
CA LEU A 543 14.90 24.21 -2.07
C LEU A 543 14.76 22.69 -1.88
N LEU A 544 13.75 22.26 -1.10
CA LEU A 544 13.45 20.83 -0.93
C LEU A 544 13.07 20.15 -2.26
N MET A 545 12.31 20.84 -3.13
CA MET A 545 11.99 20.33 -4.47
C MET A 545 13.24 20.19 -5.35
N GLN A 546 14.16 21.15 -5.28
CA GLN A 546 15.45 21.09 -5.97
C GLN A 546 16.33 19.95 -5.45
N TRP A 547 16.43 19.76 -4.14
CA TRP A 547 17.15 18.61 -3.59
C TRP A 547 16.51 17.28 -4.00
N SER A 548 15.19 17.24 -4.18
CA SER A 548 14.52 16.05 -4.69
C SER A 548 14.88 15.78 -6.16
N SER A 549 14.98 16.81 -7.01
CA SER A 549 15.41 16.65 -8.41
C SER A 549 16.89 16.25 -8.52
N GLN A 550 17.73 16.72 -7.59
CA GLN A 550 19.15 16.38 -7.47
C GLN A 550 19.40 15.02 -6.77
N LYS A 551 18.36 14.28 -6.39
CA LYS A 551 18.46 13.00 -5.65
C LYS A 551 19.23 13.14 -4.33
N ARG A 552 19.04 14.26 -3.62
CA ARG A 552 19.57 14.53 -2.27
C ARG A 552 18.50 14.46 -1.19
N TYR A 553 17.24 14.69 -1.54
CA TYR A 553 16.08 14.46 -0.69
C TYR A 553 15.16 13.44 -1.34
N ILE A 554 15.26 12.19 -0.87
CA ILE A 554 14.69 11.01 -1.50
C ILE A 554 13.61 10.43 -0.60
N ARG A 555 12.48 10.05 -1.20
CA ARG A 555 11.29 9.60 -0.46
C ARG A 555 10.74 8.29 -1.03
N ASP A 556 10.45 7.35 -0.14
CA ASP A 556 9.72 6.11 -0.42
C ASP A 556 8.49 6.06 0.51
N LEU A 557 7.39 6.66 0.04
CA LEU A 557 6.19 6.85 0.85
C LEU A 557 5.03 5.96 0.34
N TRP A 558 4.31 5.33 1.26
CA TRP A 558 3.15 4.47 0.99
C TRP A 558 1.93 4.91 1.81
N ALA A 559 0.73 4.43 1.48
CA ALA A 559 -0.53 4.86 2.12
C ALA A 559 -1.48 3.71 2.41
#